data_AF-A0A7J5DCE5-F1
#
_entry.id   AF-A0A7J5DCE5-F1
#
_cell.length_a   1.000
_cell.length_b   1.000
_cell.length_c   1.000
_cell.angle_alpha   90.00
_cell.angle_beta   90.00
_cell.angle_gamma   90.00
#
_symmetry.space_group_name_H-M   'P 1'
#
loop_
_entity.id
_entity.type
_entity.pdbx_description
1 polymer ?
#
loop_
_entity_poly.entity_id
_entity_poly.type
_entity_poly.pdbx_seq_one_letter_code
_entity_poly.pdbx_strand_id
1 'polypeptide(L)'
;MSNTETALKEALASIEGATGAALVDYTSGMALGTIGGSKSFDLTVAAAGNTDVVRAKLRTMEHLGLKGDIEDILITLSDQYHLIRLMKGRGGNGLFLYLVLDQKRANLAMARHQLKRIESDLEI
;
A
#
# COMPACT_ATOMS: atom_id res chain seq x y z
N MET A 1 -7.12 -16.02 -4.06
CA MET A 1 -7.90 -15.36 -2.98
C MET A 1 -7.35 -15.65 -1.58
N SER A 2 -6.92 -16.88 -1.21
CA SER A 2 -6.37 -17.14 0.14
C SER A 2 -5.06 -16.40 0.44
N ASN A 3 -4.29 -16.04 -0.59
CA ASN A 3 -3.00 -15.38 -0.40
C ASN A 3 -3.14 -13.90 -0.02
N THR A 4 -4.08 -13.17 -0.65
CA THR A 4 -4.35 -11.75 -0.35
C THR A 4 -4.78 -11.54 1.09
N GLU A 5 -5.78 -12.28 1.56
CA GLU A 5 -6.28 -12.12 2.93
C GLU A 5 -5.19 -12.45 3.97
N THR A 6 -4.40 -13.49 3.71
CA THR A 6 -3.26 -13.89 4.57
C THR A 6 -2.21 -12.77 4.66
N ALA A 7 -1.78 -12.24 3.52
CA ALA A 7 -0.78 -11.17 3.47
C ALA A 7 -1.27 -9.89 4.17
N LEU A 8 -2.54 -9.53 4.00
CA LEU A 8 -3.07 -8.34 4.67
C LEU A 8 -3.24 -8.55 6.19
N LYS A 9 -3.62 -9.75 6.63
CA LYS A 9 -3.62 -10.11 8.06
C LYS A 9 -2.20 -10.06 8.64
N GLU A 10 -1.23 -10.57 7.91
CA GLU A 10 0.18 -10.52 8.30
C GLU A 10 0.68 -9.08 8.40
N ALA A 11 0.29 -8.19 7.49
CA ALA A 11 0.63 -6.78 7.55
C ALA A 11 0.10 -6.13 8.84
N LEU A 12 -1.16 -6.36 9.22
CA LEU A 12 -1.69 -5.82 10.48
C LEU A 12 -1.06 -6.44 11.73
N ALA A 13 -0.75 -7.74 11.69
CA ALA A 13 -0.24 -8.45 12.85
C ALA A 13 1.26 -8.19 13.11
N SER A 14 2.05 -8.07 12.04
CA SER A 14 3.51 -8.00 12.13
C SER A 14 4.08 -6.58 12.06
N ILE A 15 3.31 -5.61 11.55
CA ILE A 15 3.77 -4.22 11.45
C ILE A 15 3.22 -3.41 12.61
N GLU A 16 4.10 -3.02 13.53
CA GLU A 16 3.75 -2.20 14.67
C GLU A 16 3.13 -0.86 14.22
N GLY A 17 1.98 -0.54 14.81
CA GLY A 17 1.23 0.67 14.50
C GLY A 17 0.30 0.53 13.30
N ALA A 18 0.26 -0.61 12.61
CA ALA A 18 -0.69 -0.82 11.51
C ALA A 18 -2.14 -0.77 12.01
N THR A 19 -2.95 0.07 11.37
CA THR A 19 -4.38 0.25 11.67
C THR A 19 -5.29 -0.17 10.52
N GLY A 20 -4.75 -0.25 9.30
CA GLY A 20 -5.47 -0.74 8.13
C GLY A 20 -4.52 -1.10 7.00
N ALA A 21 -4.94 -2.04 6.16
CA ALA A 21 -4.21 -2.44 4.96
C ALA A 21 -5.16 -2.76 3.81
N ALA A 22 -4.70 -2.55 2.58
CA ALA A 22 -5.41 -2.90 1.37
C ALA A 22 -4.44 -3.38 0.27
N LEU A 23 -4.91 -4.32 -0.56
CA LEU A 23 -4.32 -4.61 -1.86
C LEU A 23 -5.20 -3.96 -2.93
N VAL A 24 -4.60 -3.17 -3.81
CA VAL A 24 -5.34 -2.32 -4.74
C VAL A 24 -4.80 -2.50 -6.15
N ASP A 25 -5.71 -2.60 -7.12
CA ASP A 25 -5.39 -2.50 -8.53
C ASP A 25 -5.48 -1.04 -8.99
N TYR A 26 -4.34 -0.40 -9.25
CA TYR A 26 -4.28 0.98 -9.69
C TYR A 26 -4.69 1.17 -11.15
N THR A 27 -4.91 0.10 -11.93
CA THR A 27 -5.43 0.21 -13.30
C THR A 27 -6.95 0.36 -13.32
N SER A 28 -7.66 -0.21 -12.32
CA SER A 28 -9.11 -0.07 -12.16
C SER A 28 -9.52 0.87 -11.00
N GLY A 29 -8.64 1.09 -10.02
CA GLY A 29 -8.95 1.75 -8.75
C GLY A 29 -9.65 0.84 -7.73
N MET A 30 -9.75 -0.45 -8.02
CA MET A 30 -10.46 -1.43 -7.20
C MET A 30 -9.59 -1.95 -6.06
N ALA A 31 -10.11 -1.91 -4.83
CA ALA A 31 -9.53 -2.64 -3.71
C ALA A 31 -9.85 -4.13 -3.87
N LEU A 32 -8.81 -4.95 -4.08
CA LEU A 32 -8.91 -6.41 -4.21
C LEU A 32 -9.10 -7.09 -2.85
N GLY A 33 -8.67 -6.44 -1.78
CA GLY A 33 -8.89 -6.85 -0.41
C GLY A 33 -8.56 -5.72 0.55
N THR A 34 -9.27 -5.65 1.68
CA THR A 34 -9.07 -4.67 2.74
C THR A 34 -9.20 -5.34 4.10
N ILE A 35 -8.52 -4.81 5.11
CA ILE A 35 -8.62 -5.24 6.51
C ILE A 35 -8.21 -4.11 7.45
N GLY A 36 -8.87 -4.02 8.60
CA GLY A 36 -8.70 -2.91 9.54
C GLY A 36 -9.51 -1.70 9.11
N GLY A 37 -8.96 -0.51 9.38
CA GLY A 37 -9.69 0.76 9.24
C GLY A 37 -10.61 1.01 10.43
N SER A 38 -11.56 1.93 10.26
CA SER A 38 -12.53 2.27 11.30
C SER A 38 -13.88 2.64 10.67
N LYS A 39 -14.92 2.81 11.48
CA LYS A 39 -16.22 3.31 10.98
C LYS A 39 -16.12 4.67 10.29
N SER A 40 -15.12 5.48 10.65
CA SER A 40 -14.87 6.80 10.07
C SER A 40 -13.78 6.80 9.00
N PHE A 41 -13.17 5.64 8.72
CA PHE A 41 -12.08 5.51 7.76
C PHE A 41 -12.30 4.29 6.86
N ASP A 42 -12.91 4.53 5.70
CA ASP A 42 -13.17 3.51 4.69
C ASP A 42 -11.93 3.30 3.81
N LEU A 43 -11.32 2.12 3.97
CA LEU A 43 -10.13 1.72 3.21
C LEU A 43 -10.39 1.61 1.70
N THR A 44 -11.62 1.33 1.27
CA THR A 44 -12.00 1.25 -0.15
C THR A 44 -11.97 2.63 -0.78
N VAL A 45 -12.52 3.64 -0.08
CA VAL A 45 -12.47 5.03 -0.51
C VAL A 45 -11.03 5.55 -0.52
N ALA A 46 -10.27 5.25 0.53
CA ALA A 46 -8.85 5.61 0.60
C ALA A 46 -8.01 4.94 -0.51
N ALA A 47 -8.28 3.67 -0.83
CA ALA A 47 -7.64 2.95 -1.93
C ALA A 47 -7.91 3.60 -3.30
N ALA A 48 -9.16 3.98 -3.56
CA ALA A 48 -9.53 4.70 -4.78
C ALA A 48 -8.80 6.05 -4.87
N GLY A 49 -8.79 6.86 -3.80
CA GLY A 49 -8.07 8.13 -3.78
C GLY A 49 -6.55 7.99 -3.96
N ASN A 50 -5.95 6.98 -3.33
CA ASN A 50 -4.52 6.70 -3.48
C ASN A 50 -4.14 6.17 -4.86
N THR A 51 -5.08 5.55 -5.59
CA THR A 51 -4.87 5.19 -7.00
C THR A 51 -4.59 6.42 -7.85
N ASP A 52 -5.29 7.54 -7.61
CA ASP A 52 -5.06 8.78 -8.36
C ASP A 52 -3.67 9.38 -8.04
N VAL A 53 -3.21 9.28 -6.79
CA VAL A 53 -1.86 9.69 -6.39
C VAL A 53 -0.80 8.89 -7.13
N VAL A 54 -0.93 7.55 -7.15
CA VAL A 54 0.00 6.65 -7.84
C VAL A 54 0.03 6.96 -9.35
N ARG A 55 -1.14 7.06 -9.99
CA ARG A 55 -1.25 7.37 -11.43
C ARG A 55 -0.66 8.74 -11.76
N ALA A 56 -0.94 9.76 -10.96
CA ALA A 56 -0.40 11.10 -11.18
C ALA A 56 1.13 11.09 -11.10
N LYS A 57 1.71 10.35 -10.15
CA LYS A 57 3.17 10.23 -10.03
C LYS A 57 3.78 9.46 -11.20
N LEU A 58 3.19 8.34 -11.62
CA LEU A 58 3.64 7.56 -12.78
C LEU A 58 3.65 8.40 -14.06
N ARG A 59 2.56 9.13 -14.34
CA ARG A 59 2.49 10.06 -15.48
C ARG A 59 3.55 11.17 -15.40
N THR A 60 3.80 11.69 -14.20
CA THR A 60 4.85 12.70 -14.00
C THR A 60 6.24 12.12 -14.29
N MET A 61 6.51 10.87 -13.90
CA MET A 61 7.77 10.20 -14.20
C MET A 61 7.97 10.01 -15.70
N GLU A 62 6.91 9.64 -16.43
CA GLU A 62 6.91 9.55 -17.89
C GLU A 62 7.23 10.89 -18.54
N HIS A 63 6.53 11.97 -18.15
CA HIS A 63 6.79 13.32 -18.68
C HIS A 63 8.22 13.82 -18.41
N LEU A 64 8.81 13.43 -17.28
CA LEU A 64 10.18 13.78 -16.91
C LEU A 64 11.24 12.81 -17.49
N GLY A 65 10.83 11.73 -18.16
CA GLY A 65 11.73 10.71 -18.68
C GLY A 65 12.49 9.93 -17.61
N LEU A 66 11.94 9.81 -16.39
CA LEU A 66 12.55 9.07 -15.30
C LEU A 66 12.45 7.56 -15.56
N LYS A 67 13.59 6.87 -15.59
CA LYS A 67 13.67 5.42 -15.89
C LYS A 67 13.63 4.51 -14.68
N GLY A 68 13.69 5.06 -13.47
CA GLY A 68 13.57 4.28 -12.24
C GLY A 68 12.13 3.92 -11.92
N ASP A 69 11.94 3.02 -10.96
CA ASP A 69 10.63 2.64 -10.45
C ASP A 69 10.30 3.36 -9.14
N ILE A 70 9.01 3.48 -8.84
CA ILE A 70 8.57 3.84 -7.49
C ILE A 70 8.75 2.62 -6.59
N GLU A 71 9.58 2.73 -5.54
CA GLU A 71 9.65 1.68 -4.52
C GLU A 71 8.47 1.78 -3.54
N ASP A 72 8.27 2.97 -3.00
CA ASP A 72 7.12 3.30 -2.17
C ASP A 72 6.81 4.81 -2.24
N ILE A 73 5.63 5.16 -1.77
CA ILE A 73 5.19 6.52 -1.51
C ILE A 73 4.82 6.58 -0.03
N LEU A 74 5.40 7.53 0.69
CA LEU A 74 5.03 7.85 2.06
C LEU A 74 4.31 9.19 2.08
N ILE A 75 3.08 9.19 2.59
CA ILE A 75 2.33 10.40 2.91
C ILE A 75 2.22 10.48 4.44
N THR A 76 2.62 11.61 4.99
CA THR A 76 2.60 11.87 6.43
C THR A 76 1.47 12.84 6.74
N LEU A 77 0.53 12.39 7.56
CA LEU A 77 -0.47 13.24 8.21
C LEU A 77 -0.03 13.54 9.65
N SER A 78 -0.80 14.35 10.37
CA SER A 78 -0.50 14.76 11.75
C SER A 78 -0.63 13.63 12.79
N ASP A 79 -1.34 12.56 12.43
CA ASP A 79 -1.67 11.42 13.30
C ASP A 79 -1.41 10.07 12.62
N GLN A 80 -1.17 10.07 11.31
CA GLN A 80 -1.07 8.85 10.50
C GLN A 80 0.09 8.89 9.52
N TYR A 81 0.67 7.73 9.27
CA TYR A 81 1.45 7.49 8.06
C TYR A 81 0.67 6.63 7.08
N HIS A 82 0.79 6.98 5.80
CA HIS A 82 0.19 6.28 4.69
C HIS A 82 1.32 5.79 3.81
N LEU A 83 1.53 4.48 3.77
CA LEU A 83 2.60 3.86 3.01
C LEU A 83 2.00 3.09 1.84
N ILE A 84 2.39 3.44 0.62
CA ILE A 84 1.95 2.79 -0.62
C ILE A 84 3.17 2.11 -1.21
N ARG A 85 3.13 0.79 -1.38
CA ARG A 85 4.20 -0.01 -1.98
C ARG A 85 3.73 -0.61 -3.29
N LEU A 86 4.32 -0.20 -4.40
CA LEU A 86 4.02 -0.81 -5.69
C LEU A 86 4.61 -2.22 -5.73
N MET A 87 3.83 -3.17 -6.25
CA MET A 87 4.30 -4.54 -6.41
C MET A 87 5.25 -4.67 -7.59
N LYS A 88 6.32 -5.44 -7.42
CA LYS A 88 7.31 -5.72 -8.47
C LYS A 88 7.29 -7.21 -8.80
N GLY A 89 6.82 -7.61 -10.00
CA GLY A 89 6.90 -9.01 -10.41
C GLY A 89 5.93 -9.44 -11.52
N ARG A 90 6.11 -10.67 -12.01
CA ARG A 90 5.17 -11.33 -12.95
C ARG A 90 3.87 -11.63 -12.19
N GLY A 91 2.81 -10.87 -12.46
CA GLY A 91 1.49 -11.00 -11.82
C GLY A 91 1.07 -9.78 -10.98
N GLY A 92 2.04 -9.00 -10.48
CA GLY A 92 1.79 -7.80 -9.65
C GLY A 92 1.78 -6.47 -10.40
N ASN A 93 2.06 -6.47 -11.71
CA ASN A 93 2.00 -5.24 -12.51
C ASN A 93 0.58 -4.66 -12.47
N GLY A 94 0.45 -3.41 -12.03
CA GLY A 94 -0.86 -2.79 -11.82
C GLY A 94 -1.33 -2.78 -10.36
N LEU A 95 -0.60 -3.40 -9.43
CA LEU A 95 -1.02 -3.51 -8.03
C LEU A 95 -0.13 -2.71 -7.07
N PHE A 96 -0.72 -2.26 -5.96
CA PHE A 96 0.01 -1.77 -4.81
C PHE A 96 -0.59 -2.27 -3.49
N LEU A 97 0.27 -2.45 -2.49
CA LEU A 97 -0.12 -2.56 -1.09
C LEU A 97 -0.22 -1.16 -0.49
N TYR A 98 -1.30 -0.92 0.25
CA TYR A 98 -1.52 0.31 0.99
C TYR A 98 -1.65 -0.01 2.46
N LEU A 99 -0.89 0.70 3.29
CA LEU A 99 -0.81 0.50 4.72
C LEU A 99 -1.05 1.85 5.43
N VAL A 100 -1.96 1.84 6.40
CA VAL A 100 -2.21 2.96 7.31
C VAL A 100 -1.60 2.63 8.65
N LEU A 101 -0.84 3.58 9.18
CA LEU A 101 -0.07 3.44 10.40
C LEU A 101 -0.41 4.58 11.36
N ASP A 102 -0.55 4.27 12.64
CA ASP A 102 -0.58 5.27 13.71
C ASP A 102 0.81 5.91 13.86
N GLN A 103 0.89 7.24 13.71
CA GLN A 103 2.18 7.95 13.73
C GLN A 103 2.93 7.80 15.06
N LYS A 104 2.23 7.67 16.18
CA LYS A 104 2.85 7.62 17.52
C LYS A 104 3.45 6.26 17.82
N ARG A 105 2.94 5.22 17.19
CA ARG A 105 3.36 3.82 17.42
C ARG A 105 4.29 3.29 16.34
N ALA A 106 4.16 3.76 15.10
CA ALA A 106 4.81 3.11 13.98
C ALA A 106 6.31 3.39 13.89
N ASN A 107 7.09 2.34 13.59
CA ASN A 107 8.46 2.46 13.15
C ASN A 107 8.53 2.35 11.62
N LEU A 108 8.75 3.47 10.92
CA LEU A 108 8.72 3.53 9.46
C LEU A 108 9.76 2.61 8.78
N ALA A 109 10.95 2.48 9.36
CA ALA A 109 11.99 1.62 8.80
C ALA A 109 11.55 0.15 8.84
N MET A 110 11.03 -0.28 9.99
CA MET A 110 10.50 -1.64 10.15
C MET A 110 9.24 -1.87 9.30
N ALA A 111 8.34 -0.89 9.22
CA ALA A 111 7.14 -0.99 8.40
C ALA A 111 7.49 -1.18 6.92
N ARG A 112 8.43 -0.38 6.37
CA ARG A 112 8.90 -0.54 4.98
C ARG A 112 9.56 -1.90 4.75
N HIS A 113 10.39 -2.33 5.69
CA HIS A 113 11.07 -3.63 5.61
C HIS A 113 10.08 -4.80 5.60
N GLN A 114 9.14 -4.82 6.53
CA GLN A 114 8.14 -5.89 6.61
C GLN A 114 7.17 -5.86 5.44
N LEU A 115 6.71 -4.66 5.02
CA LEU A 115 5.84 -4.54 3.86
C LEU A 115 6.52 -5.01 2.57
N LYS A 116 7.85 -4.82 2.44
CA LYS A 116 8.65 -5.39 1.36
C LYS A 116 8.68 -6.91 1.37
N ARG A 117 8.85 -7.51 2.54
CA ARG A 117 8.82 -8.97 2.66
C ARG A 117 7.45 -9.52 2.27
N ILE A 118 6.38 -8.95 2.84
CA ILE A 118 5.00 -9.35 2.53
C ILE A 118 4.69 -9.21 1.04
N GLU A 119 5.13 -8.12 0.41
CA GLU A 119 5.00 -7.92 -1.04
C GLU A 119 5.73 -9.00 -1.85
N SER A 120 6.92 -9.42 -1.39
CA SER A 120 7.71 -10.46 -2.08
C SER A 120 7.12 -11.86 -1.93
N ASP A 121 6.45 -12.14 -0.81
CA ASP A 121 5.80 -13.42 -0.52
C ASP A 121 4.41 -13.54 -1.20
N LEU A 122 3.87 -12.43 -1.70
CA LEU A 122 2.54 -12.38 -2.31
C LEU A 122 2.58 -12.87 -3.77
N GLU A 123 2.39 -14.17 -3.96
CA GLU A 123 2.09 -14.77 -5.26
C GLU A 123 0.68 -14.40 -5.73
N ILE A 124 0.57 -13.74 -6.89
CA ILE A 124 -0.68 -13.33 -7.56
C ILE A 124 -0.71 -13.86 -8.98
#